data_AF-A0A0M4FKJ9-F1
#
_entry.id   AF-A0A0M4FKJ9-F1
#
_cell.length_a   1.000
_cell.length_b   1.000
_cell.length_c   1.000
_cell.angle_alpha   90.00
_cell.angle_beta   90.00
_cell.angle_gamma   90.00
#
_symmetry.space_group_name_H-M   'P 1'
#
loop_
_entity.id
_entity.type
_entity.pdbx_description
1 polymer ?
#
loop_
_entity_poly.entity_id
_entity_poly.type
_entity_poly.pdbx_seq_one_letter_code
_entity_poly.pdbx_strand_id
1 'polypeptide(L)'
;MIPELNPKLIDEFRDKVNSKRGFVRHFFVNYKRSSSTEGKDVWSKICSCMDWLTVAVKGIEKPKLKKKMLLTSLEFTHFLVTIDMIIEAVNQLWLAIGQETKGKQPYINDRSIFQKREFNKDYTDEKYVKQIRSWFGVHAVNGNEVDLDGFDKGLRFFSSWSDPHDGQEFSLHLYSNNRKAHKEYGGTKKIKVDCLVKFAALRYETLRLLMEEIDKLYFKVIKELQRHPVHLDESLPELSQLRELYSQAQDRKLTSEYYEDHVLRYMSFLECDLSLFEEPERKVICSYLSELKPIIPVYKDIIQQVEFKEFEIFERLEMRSHIYADYSYEYAKILNYAEGTPQDIGNYGIDTISLDILIEEGLLPEYSTTLSGSSLSLLIHALDYDWNKTNRRVDLK
;
A
#
# COMPACT_ATOMS: atom_id res chain seq x y z
N MET A 1 19.33 -20.07 7.88
CA MET A 1 18.01 -19.57 8.33
C MET A 1 17.98 -19.57 9.85
N ILE A 2 17.50 -18.48 10.45
CA ILE A 2 17.40 -18.31 11.91
C ILE A 2 15.96 -18.65 12.32
N PRO A 3 15.69 -19.80 12.98
CA PRO A 3 14.32 -20.27 13.25
C PRO A 3 13.46 -19.27 14.03
N GLU A 4 14.08 -18.48 14.90
CA GLU A 4 13.43 -17.46 15.72
C GLU A 4 12.90 -16.27 14.90
N LEU A 5 13.35 -16.10 13.66
CA LEU A 5 12.87 -15.11 12.71
C LEU A 5 12.07 -15.81 11.61
N ASN A 6 10.84 -16.22 11.93
CA ASN A 6 9.98 -16.96 11.01
C ASN A 6 9.65 -16.13 9.75
N PRO A 7 10.13 -16.51 8.56
CA PRO A 7 9.89 -15.74 7.33
C PRO A 7 8.42 -15.68 6.91
N LYS A 8 7.56 -16.59 7.42
CA LYS A 8 6.12 -16.54 7.13
C LYS A 8 5.44 -15.34 7.79
N LEU A 9 5.96 -14.82 8.90
CA LEU A 9 5.31 -13.72 9.61
C LEU A 9 5.30 -12.42 8.78
N ILE A 10 6.34 -12.16 7.98
CA ILE A 10 6.35 -10.98 7.11
C ILE A 10 5.40 -11.15 5.92
N ASP A 11 5.23 -12.39 5.43
CA ASP A 11 4.25 -12.70 4.39
C ASP A 11 2.82 -12.52 4.94
N GLU A 12 2.52 -13.07 6.14
CA GLU A 12 1.25 -12.86 6.87
C GLU A 12 0.96 -11.37 7.12
N PHE A 13 1.97 -10.60 7.52
CA PHE A 13 1.84 -9.16 7.74
C PHE A 13 1.54 -8.41 6.43
N ARG A 14 2.21 -8.76 5.34
CA ARG A 14 1.98 -8.17 4.01
C ARG A 14 0.56 -8.47 3.53
N ASP A 15 0.10 -9.71 3.72
CA ASP A 15 -1.27 -10.10 3.40
C ASP A 15 -2.28 -9.30 4.21
N LYS A 16 -2.03 -9.11 5.53
CA LYS A 16 -2.88 -8.26 6.37
C LYS A 16 -2.92 -6.81 5.87
N VAL A 17 -1.78 -6.22 5.55
CA VAL A 17 -1.68 -4.84 5.05
C VAL A 17 -2.44 -4.67 3.72
N ASN A 18 -2.37 -5.66 2.84
CA ASN A 18 -3.08 -5.64 1.54
C ASN A 18 -4.53 -6.15 1.62
N SER A 19 -4.93 -6.72 2.76
CA SER A 19 -6.30 -7.20 2.97
C SER A 19 -7.31 -6.05 3.06
N LYS A 20 -8.58 -6.40 3.24
CA LYS A 20 -9.69 -5.42 3.37
C LYS A 20 -9.70 -4.41 2.21
N ARG A 21 -9.49 -4.93 0.98
CA ARG A 21 -9.50 -4.18 -0.27
C ARG A 21 -8.54 -2.97 -0.24
N GLY A 22 -7.33 -3.18 0.29
CA GLY A 22 -6.31 -2.13 0.31
C GLY A 22 -6.57 -1.01 1.34
N PHE A 23 -7.37 -1.26 2.39
CA PHE A 23 -7.65 -0.27 3.44
C PHE A 23 -6.41 0.49 3.91
N VAL A 24 -5.30 -0.22 4.20
CA VAL A 24 -4.06 0.43 4.66
C VAL A 24 -3.49 1.36 3.60
N ARG A 25 -3.51 0.97 2.31
CA ARG A 25 -3.11 1.84 1.20
C ARG A 25 -3.97 3.10 1.20
N HIS A 26 -5.29 2.98 1.04
CA HIS A 26 -6.15 4.16 0.94
C HIS A 26 -6.16 5.03 2.21
N PHE A 27 -5.97 4.42 3.39
CA PHE A 27 -5.97 5.16 4.63
C PHE A 27 -4.68 5.96 4.85
N PHE A 28 -3.52 5.40 4.47
CA PHE A 28 -2.20 5.98 4.72
C PHE A 28 -1.58 6.70 3.52
N VAL A 29 -2.20 6.61 2.33
CA VAL A 29 -1.96 7.51 1.20
C VAL A 29 -2.60 8.85 1.54
N ASN A 30 -1.78 9.88 1.76
CA ASN A 30 -2.26 11.23 2.05
C ASN A 30 -1.72 12.18 0.98
N TYR A 31 -2.27 12.10 -0.24
CA TYR A 31 -1.83 12.91 -1.38
C TYR A 31 -2.73 14.12 -1.68
N LYS A 32 -3.86 14.30 -0.99
CA LYS A 32 -4.75 15.46 -1.25
C LYS A 32 -5.10 16.19 0.05
N ARG A 33 -4.40 17.29 0.28
CA ARG A 33 -4.82 18.33 1.21
C ARG A 33 -4.76 19.66 0.44
N SER A 34 -5.78 19.90 -0.39
CA SER A 34 -5.88 21.02 -1.35
C SER A 34 -4.67 21.21 -2.29
N SER A 35 -4.81 22.07 -3.31
CA SER A 35 -3.74 22.43 -4.25
C SER A 35 -2.54 23.17 -3.63
N SER A 36 -2.52 23.32 -2.30
CA SER A 36 -1.61 24.21 -1.57
C SER A 36 -0.89 23.57 -0.38
N THR A 37 -1.18 22.32 -0.01
CA THR A 37 -0.37 21.60 0.99
C THR A 37 -0.02 20.19 0.53
N GLU A 38 1.29 19.93 0.39
CA GLU A 38 1.79 18.57 0.20
C GLU A 38 1.40 17.71 1.41
N GLY A 39 0.71 16.61 1.15
CA GLY A 39 0.38 15.64 2.19
C GLY A 39 1.55 14.72 2.52
N LYS A 40 1.37 13.87 3.54
CA LYS A 40 2.41 12.95 4.03
C LYS A 40 2.15 11.54 3.51
N ASP A 41 3.01 11.06 2.61
CA ASP A 41 2.92 9.68 2.12
C ASP A 41 3.45 8.69 3.17
N VAL A 42 2.54 8.20 4.02
CA VAL A 42 2.85 7.17 5.01
C VAL A 42 2.82 5.77 4.39
N TRP A 43 2.09 5.58 3.29
CA TRP A 43 2.00 4.31 2.58
C TRP A 43 3.35 3.86 2.00
N SER A 44 4.08 4.75 1.33
CA SER A 44 5.41 4.42 0.79
C SER A 44 6.40 4.00 1.88
N LYS A 45 6.30 4.62 3.07
CA LYS A 45 7.09 4.22 4.24
C LYS A 45 6.73 2.80 4.69
N ILE A 46 5.43 2.46 4.77
CA ILE A 46 4.98 1.11 5.14
C ILE A 46 5.50 0.07 4.12
N CYS A 47 5.39 0.35 2.82
CA CYS A 47 5.92 -0.51 1.76
C CYS A 47 7.42 -0.75 1.91
N SER A 48 8.20 0.33 2.04
CA SER A 48 9.65 0.27 2.21
C SER A 48 10.04 -0.57 3.43
N CYS A 49 9.33 -0.42 4.56
CA CYS A 49 9.59 -1.23 5.74
C CYS A 49 9.30 -2.72 5.49
N MET A 50 8.20 -3.07 4.81
CA MET A 50 7.87 -4.46 4.48
C MET A 50 8.90 -5.09 3.54
N ASP A 51 9.38 -4.34 2.53
CA ASP A 51 10.36 -4.82 1.57
C ASP A 51 11.71 -5.08 2.25
N TRP A 52 12.20 -4.13 3.05
CA TRP A 52 13.46 -4.31 3.78
C TRP A 52 13.36 -5.36 4.89
N LEU A 53 12.20 -5.54 5.53
CA LEU A 53 11.97 -6.68 6.44
C LEU A 53 12.01 -8.01 5.70
N THR A 54 11.42 -8.07 4.50
CA THR A 54 11.43 -9.29 3.68
C THR A 54 12.87 -9.67 3.33
N VAL A 55 13.65 -8.71 2.84
CA VAL A 55 15.07 -8.90 2.51
C VAL A 55 15.86 -9.33 3.75
N ALA A 56 15.70 -8.60 4.86
CA ALA A 56 16.49 -8.86 6.06
C ALA A 56 16.15 -10.20 6.71
N VAL A 57 14.86 -10.53 6.91
CA VAL A 57 14.45 -11.78 7.57
C VAL A 57 14.74 -13.01 6.71
N LYS A 58 14.55 -12.93 5.39
CA LYS A 58 14.83 -14.07 4.49
C LYS A 58 16.32 -14.23 4.19
N GLY A 59 17.10 -13.14 4.26
CA GLY A 59 18.53 -13.12 3.95
C GLY A 59 19.48 -13.24 5.15
N ILE A 60 19.01 -13.06 6.39
CA ILE A 60 19.88 -13.09 7.57
C ILE A 60 20.43 -14.50 7.86
N GLU A 61 21.74 -14.58 8.07
CA GLU A 61 22.44 -15.79 8.51
C GLU A 61 23.22 -15.52 9.79
N LYS A 62 23.26 -16.51 10.71
CA LYS A 62 24.22 -16.45 11.83
C LYS A 62 25.64 -16.47 11.24
N PRO A 63 26.56 -15.64 11.76
CA PRO A 63 27.96 -15.66 11.33
C PRO A 63 28.55 -17.05 11.55
N LYS A 64 29.41 -17.51 10.63
CA LYS A 64 30.03 -18.85 10.72
C LYS A 64 31.53 -18.67 10.91
N LEU A 65 32.13 -19.45 11.81
CA LEU A 65 33.57 -19.42 12.00
C LEU A 65 34.27 -19.86 10.70
N LYS A 66 35.01 -18.94 10.07
CA LYS A 66 35.83 -19.22 8.87
C LYS A 66 37.29 -19.43 9.26
N LYS A 67 38.02 -20.13 8.37
CA LYS A 67 39.48 -20.26 8.45
C LYS A 67 40.21 -18.90 8.47
N LYS A 68 39.65 -17.89 7.77
CA LYS A 68 40.15 -16.51 7.80
C LYS A 68 39.29 -15.68 8.74
N MET A 69 39.84 -15.31 9.90
CA MET A 69 39.09 -14.57 10.95
C MET A 69 38.55 -13.21 10.46
N LEU A 70 39.26 -12.54 9.56
CA LEU A 70 38.80 -11.28 8.96
C LEU A 70 37.47 -11.44 8.21
N LEU A 71 37.25 -12.59 7.55
CA LEU A 71 35.97 -12.87 6.88
C LEU A 71 34.86 -13.07 7.91
N THR A 72 35.14 -13.78 9.01
CA THR A 72 34.19 -13.94 10.11
C THR A 72 33.80 -12.60 10.72
N SER A 73 34.75 -11.66 10.87
CA SER A 73 34.46 -10.31 11.36
C SER A 73 33.54 -9.54 10.40
N LEU A 74 33.75 -9.64 9.08
CA LEU A 74 32.88 -9.01 8.09
C LEU A 74 31.48 -9.64 8.07
N GLU A 75 31.37 -10.97 8.18
CA GLU A 75 30.09 -11.66 8.30
C GLU A 75 29.33 -11.21 9.55
N PHE A 76 30.03 -10.99 10.68
CA PHE A 76 29.40 -10.48 11.90
C PHE A 76 28.94 -9.02 11.77
N THR A 77 29.73 -8.16 11.12
CA THR A 77 29.31 -6.80 10.79
C THR A 77 28.05 -6.81 9.92
N HIS A 78 28.00 -7.64 8.88
CA HIS A 78 26.81 -7.78 8.04
C HIS A 78 25.60 -8.23 8.88
N PHE A 79 25.77 -9.27 9.70
CA PHE A 79 24.73 -9.75 10.62
C PHE A 79 24.17 -8.63 11.53
N LEU A 80 25.03 -7.81 12.12
CA LEU A 80 24.61 -6.68 12.97
C LEU A 80 23.83 -5.61 12.19
N VAL A 81 24.27 -5.29 10.97
CA VAL A 81 23.56 -4.33 10.10
C VAL A 81 22.18 -4.89 9.72
N THR A 82 22.08 -6.17 9.39
CA THR A 82 20.78 -6.80 9.08
C THR A 82 19.83 -6.80 10.29
N ILE A 83 20.33 -7.04 11.51
CA ILE A 83 19.55 -6.91 12.74
C ILE A 83 19.04 -5.46 12.91
N ASP A 84 19.91 -4.47 12.72
CA ASP A 84 19.54 -3.05 12.82
C ASP A 84 18.47 -2.67 11.80
N MET A 85 18.55 -3.18 10.56
CA MET A 85 17.51 -3.02 9.55
C MET A 85 16.16 -3.60 9.97
N ILE A 86 16.14 -4.80 10.57
CA ILE A 86 14.91 -5.41 11.10
C ILE A 86 14.29 -4.51 12.16
N ILE A 87 15.09 -4.04 13.12
CA ILE A 87 14.60 -3.19 14.21
C ILE A 87 14.09 -1.86 13.70
N GLU A 88 14.84 -1.20 12.82
CA GLU A 88 14.44 0.08 12.25
C GLU A 88 13.13 -0.07 11.50
N ALA A 89 12.98 -1.07 10.64
CA ALA A 89 11.75 -1.29 9.90
C ALA A 89 10.56 -1.61 10.82
N VAL A 90 10.72 -2.46 11.84
CA VAL A 90 9.67 -2.73 12.85
C VAL A 90 9.27 -1.45 13.58
N ASN A 91 10.23 -0.67 14.06
CA ASN A 91 9.98 0.57 14.79
C ASN A 91 9.30 1.62 13.91
N GLN A 92 9.68 1.71 12.64
CA GLN A 92 9.07 2.61 11.68
C GLN A 92 7.66 2.20 11.28
N LEU A 93 7.35 0.89 11.24
CA LEU A 93 5.98 0.39 11.09
C LEU A 93 5.12 0.74 12.32
N TRP A 94 5.62 0.54 13.53
CA TRP A 94 4.94 0.98 14.75
C TRP A 94 4.74 2.50 14.80
N LEU A 95 5.69 3.29 14.30
CA LEU A 95 5.53 4.74 14.22
C LEU A 95 4.47 5.13 13.17
N ALA A 96 4.43 4.44 12.03
CA ALA A 96 3.49 4.74 10.95
C ALA A 96 2.05 4.36 11.34
N ILE A 97 1.83 3.11 11.77
CA ILE A 97 0.50 2.56 12.06
C ILE A 97 0.08 2.90 13.49
N GLY A 98 0.98 2.74 14.45
CA GLY A 98 0.71 2.99 15.87
C GLY A 98 0.42 4.45 16.20
N GLN A 99 0.89 5.42 15.40
CA GLN A 99 0.50 6.82 15.60
C GLN A 99 -1.02 7.03 15.47
N GLU A 100 -1.66 6.34 14.53
CA GLU A 100 -3.11 6.43 14.29
C GLU A 100 -3.93 5.66 15.33
N THR A 101 -3.40 4.54 15.84
CA THR A 101 -4.06 3.76 16.90
C THR A 101 -3.67 4.20 18.31
N LYS A 102 -2.72 5.13 18.44
CA LYS A 102 -2.00 5.45 19.68
C LYS A 102 -1.23 4.25 20.27
N GLY A 103 -1.02 3.20 19.47
CA GLY A 103 -0.16 2.07 19.80
C GLY A 103 1.31 2.48 19.81
N LYS A 104 2.08 1.93 20.75
CA LYS A 104 3.53 2.13 20.84
C LYS A 104 4.22 0.78 20.77
N GLN A 105 5.42 0.79 20.21
CA GLN A 105 6.25 -0.41 20.21
C GLN A 105 6.49 -0.87 21.67
N PRO A 106 6.14 -2.12 22.04
CA PRO A 106 6.11 -2.55 23.45
C PRO A 106 7.47 -2.62 24.15
N TYR A 107 8.55 -2.81 23.40
CA TYR A 107 9.90 -3.09 23.89
C TYR A 107 10.89 -1.92 23.72
N ILE A 108 10.41 -0.69 23.49
CA ILE A 108 11.25 0.49 23.26
C ILE A 108 12.13 0.83 24.48
N ASN A 109 11.57 0.55 25.67
CA ASN A 109 12.23 0.73 26.96
C ASN A 109 12.67 -0.60 27.59
N ASP A 110 12.58 -1.71 26.86
CA ASP A 110 12.92 -3.03 27.36
C ASP A 110 14.41 -3.12 27.69
N ARG A 111 14.73 -3.91 28.71
CA ARG A 111 16.08 -4.18 29.22
C ARG A 111 16.30 -5.66 29.49
N SER A 112 15.32 -6.50 29.15
CA SER A 112 15.24 -7.89 29.62
C SER A 112 16.35 -8.79 29.08
N ILE A 113 16.91 -8.47 27.91
CA ILE A 113 17.85 -9.34 27.19
C ILE A 113 19.29 -9.06 27.58
N PHE A 114 19.72 -7.80 27.57
CA PHE A 114 21.13 -7.47 27.78
C PHE A 114 21.44 -7.03 29.21
N GLN A 115 20.53 -6.28 29.85
CA GLN A 115 20.69 -5.74 31.20
C GLN A 115 22.04 -5.03 31.40
N LYS A 116 22.42 -4.18 30.43
CA LYS A 116 23.75 -3.56 30.40
C LYS A 116 23.78 -2.15 30.96
N ARG A 117 24.91 -1.84 31.61
CA ARG A 117 25.35 -0.51 31.98
C ARG A 117 26.68 -0.25 31.26
N GLU A 118 26.74 0.82 30.50
CA GLU A 118 27.94 1.26 29.78
C GLU A 118 28.08 2.75 29.99
N PHE A 119 29.31 3.28 30.03
CA PHE A 119 29.52 4.72 30.16
C PHE A 119 28.73 5.37 31.33
N ASN A 120 28.68 4.67 32.47
CA ASN A 120 27.91 5.04 33.67
C ASN A 120 26.40 5.21 33.49
N LYS A 121 25.83 4.79 32.36
CA LYS A 121 24.41 4.88 32.03
C LYS A 121 23.81 3.49 31.88
N ASP A 122 22.57 3.36 32.31
CA ASP A 122 21.76 2.18 32.09
C ASP A 122 21.18 2.21 30.67
N TYR A 123 21.35 1.12 29.92
CA TYR A 123 20.89 1.04 28.53
C TYR A 123 19.58 0.25 28.44
N THR A 124 18.67 0.75 27.59
CA THR A 124 17.65 -0.10 26.98
C THR A 124 18.29 -1.03 25.98
N ASP A 125 17.69 -2.18 25.71
CA ASP A 125 18.23 -3.16 24.80
C ASP A 125 18.45 -2.56 23.39
N GLU A 126 17.55 -1.68 22.93
CA GLU A 126 17.75 -0.98 21.64
C GLU A 126 18.94 -0.03 21.65
N LYS A 127 19.08 0.79 22.70
CA LYS A 127 20.24 1.67 22.84
C LYS A 127 21.52 0.85 22.91
N TYR A 128 21.48 -0.29 23.59
CA TYR A 128 22.65 -1.16 23.71
C TYR A 128 23.01 -1.78 22.38
N VAL A 129 22.05 -2.25 21.58
CA VAL A 129 22.34 -2.77 20.23
C VAL A 129 22.88 -1.70 19.30
N LYS A 130 22.39 -0.44 19.37
CA LYS A 130 23.01 0.68 18.65
C LYS A 130 24.47 0.92 19.08
N GLN A 131 24.76 0.75 20.37
CA GLN A 131 26.12 0.82 20.89
C GLN A 131 27.00 -0.35 20.41
N ILE A 132 26.46 -1.57 20.38
CA ILE A 132 27.15 -2.74 19.83
C ILE A 132 27.43 -2.56 18.34
N ARG A 133 26.46 -2.06 17.57
CA ARG A 133 26.63 -1.74 16.15
C ARG A 133 27.74 -0.70 15.94
N SER A 134 27.83 0.30 16.79
CA SER A 134 28.90 1.31 16.72
C SER A 134 30.26 0.79 17.18
N TRP A 135 30.34 -0.35 17.86
CA TRP A 135 31.62 -0.97 18.22
C TRP A 135 32.06 -2.05 17.25
N PHE A 136 31.17 -2.99 16.91
CA PHE A 136 31.44 -4.20 16.14
C PHE A 136 31.04 -4.11 14.66
N GLY A 137 30.15 -3.17 14.33
CA GLY A 137 29.59 -3.00 12.99
C GLY A 137 30.25 -1.87 12.24
N VAL A 138 29.44 -0.89 11.82
CA VAL A 138 29.89 0.28 11.07
C VAL A 138 30.31 1.37 12.06
N HIS A 139 31.61 1.45 12.33
CA HIS A 139 32.21 2.40 13.26
C HIS A 139 33.16 3.37 12.58
N ALA A 140 33.25 4.60 13.08
CA ALA A 140 34.18 5.58 12.52
C ALA A 140 35.63 5.17 12.82
N VAL A 141 36.51 5.18 11.81
CA VAL A 141 37.95 4.94 12.00
C VAL A 141 38.58 6.06 12.84
N ASN A 142 38.03 7.28 12.76
CA ASN A 142 38.38 8.41 13.63
C ASN A 142 37.76 8.32 15.04
N GLY A 143 37.28 7.14 15.43
CA GLY A 143 36.61 6.89 16.70
C GLY A 143 35.21 7.52 16.79
N ASN A 144 34.35 6.92 17.60
CA ASN A 144 33.02 7.44 17.89
C ASN A 144 33.11 8.43 19.04
N GLU A 145 32.53 9.61 18.84
CA GLU A 145 32.46 10.65 19.87
C GLU A 145 31.42 10.28 20.92
N VAL A 146 31.79 10.42 22.20
CA VAL A 146 30.93 10.11 23.34
C VAL A 146 31.04 11.26 24.35
N ASP A 147 29.90 11.78 24.77
CA ASP A 147 29.84 12.82 25.79
C ASP A 147 29.66 12.19 27.19
N LEU A 148 30.67 12.39 28.04
CA LEU A 148 30.74 11.88 29.41
C LEU A 148 31.15 12.97 30.38
N ASP A 149 30.38 13.08 31.47
CA ASP A 149 30.66 14.01 32.54
C ASP A 149 32.05 13.76 33.16
N GLY A 150 32.77 14.84 33.48
CA GLY A 150 34.09 14.78 34.12
C GLY A 150 35.28 14.64 33.15
N PHE A 151 35.09 14.99 31.87
CA PHE A 151 36.13 15.06 30.85
C PHE A 151 36.05 16.37 30.06
N ASP A 152 37.14 17.15 30.04
CA ASP A 152 37.18 18.51 29.46
C ASP A 152 37.38 18.57 27.94
N LYS A 153 37.64 17.42 27.29
CA LYS A 153 37.87 17.30 25.85
C LYS A 153 36.96 16.23 25.27
N GLY A 154 36.52 16.41 24.02
CA GLY A 154 35.72 15.43 23.30
C GLY A 154 36.36 14.03 23.34
N LEU A 155 35.66 13.09 23.99
CA LEU A 155 36.12 11.72 24.09
C LEU A 155 35.80 10.95 22.82
N ARG A 156 36.78 10.19 22.35
CA ARG A 156 36.61 9.30 21.20
C ARG A 156 37.02 7.90 21.59
N PHE A 157 36.15 6.94 21.25
CA PHE A 157 36.41 5.53 21.43
C PHE A 157 36.64 4.84 20.09
N PHE A 158 37.65 3.97 20.04
CA PHE A 158 38.09 3.23 18.86
C PHE A 158 37.91 1.74 19.11
N SER A 159 37.57 0.98 18.08
CA SER A 159 37.41 -0.48 18.16
C SER A 159 38.53 -1.20 17.44
N SER A 160 39.01 -2.31 18.01
CA SER A 160 39.74 -3.32 17.25
C SER A 160 38.79 -4.06 16.29
N TRP A 161 39.33 -4.90 15.41
CA TRP A 161 38.51 -5.88 14.70
C TRP A 161 37.80 -6.81 15.68
N SER A 162 36.69 -7.41 15.24
CA SER A 162 35.97 -8.38 16.04
C SER A 162 36.65 -9.75 15.97
N ASP A 163 36.82 -10.36 17.14
CA ASP A 163 37.42 -11.67 17.34
C ASP A 163 36.33 -12.70 17.67
N PRO A 164 36.08 -13.68 16.79
CA PRO A 164 35.10 -14.72 17.02
C PRO A 164 35.61 -15.77 18.01
N HIS A 165 34.91 -15.96 19.11
CA HIS A 165 35.01 -17.15 19.94
C HIS A 165 33.93 -18.14 19.50
N ASP A 166 34.34 -19.29 18.95
CA ASP A 166 33.48 -20.40 18.46
C ASP A 166 32.34 -20.05 17.46
N GLY A 167 32.23 -18.78 17.06
CA GLY A 167 31.14 -18.28 16.21
C GLY A 167 29.85 -17.95 16.94
N GLN A 168 29.75 -18.20 18.26
CA GLN A 168 28.58 -17.85 19.07
C GLN A 168 28.81 -16.63 19.97
N GLU A 169 30.07 -16.30 20.27
CA GLU A 169 30.45 -15.07 20.97
C GLU A 169 31.46 -14.28 20.13
N PHE A 170 31.32 -12.97 20.11
CA PHE A 170 32.26 -12.05 19.49
C PHE A 170 32.81 -11.12 20.53
N SER A 171 34.10 -10.82 20.44
CA SER A 171 34.75 -9.85 21.31
C SER A 171 35.56 -8.83 20.52
N LEU A 172 35.79 -7.66 21.11
CA LEU A 172 36.74 -6.69 20.58
C LEU A 172 37.34 -5.91 21.73
N HIS A 173 38.41 -5.18 21.46
CA HIS A 173 39.00 -4.26 22.41
C HIS A 173 38.61 -2.82 22.08
N LEU A 174 38.11 -2.10 23.09
CA LEU A 174 37.72 -0.71 23.00
C LEU A 174 38.82 0.19 23.57
N TYR A 175 39.34 1.09 22.75
CA TYR A 175 40.38 2.06 23.12
C TYR A 175 39.78 3.46 23.26
N SER A 176 40.42 4.36 24.02
CA SER A 176 40.03 5.77 24.09
C SER A 176 41.23 6.68 23.83
N ASN A 177 40.99 7.84 23.23
CA ASN A 177 41.97 8.92 23.13
C ASN A 177 42.32 9.55 24.50
N ASN A 178 41.58 9.23 25.56
CA ASN A 178 41.82 9.69 26.91
C ASN A 178 42.18 8.53 27.85
N ARG A 179 43.31 8.63 28.56
CA ARG A 179 43.82 7.56 29.43
C ARG A 179 42.89 7.22 30.60
N LYS A 180 42.24 8.22 31.20
CA LYS A 180 41.29 8.01 32.31
C LYS A 180 40.03 7.31 31.79
N ALA A 181 39.48 7.77 30.67
CA ALA A 181 38.33 7.14 30.02
C ALA A 181 38.64 5.72 29.53
N HIS A 182 39.84 5.48 28.98
CA HIS A 182 40.29 4.15 28.57
C HIS A 182 40.32 3.18 29.76
N LYS A 183 40.88 3.61 30.91
CA LYS A 183 40.95 2.79 32.12
C LYS A 183 39.56 2.45 32.68
N GLU A 184 38.62 3.40 32.58
CA GLU A 184 37.29 3.26 33.18
C GLU A 184 36.30 2.52 32.27
N TYR A 185 36.31 2.79 30.96
CA TYR A 185 35.28 2.31 30.04
C TYR A 185 35.80 1.47 28.86
N GLY A 186 37.11 1.51 28.62
CA GLY A 186 37.76 0.73 27.56
C GLY A 186 37.85 -0.77 27.90
N GLY A 187 38.70 -1.48 27.17
CA GLY A 187 38.94 -2.90 27.38
C GLY A 187 38.07 -3.81 26.52
N THR A 188 38.04 -5.09 26.88
CA THR A 188 37.36 -6.12 26.09
C THR A 188 35.83 -6.01 26.23
N LYS A 189 35.15 -5.80 25.09
CA LYS A 189 33.70 -5.89 24.97
C LYS A 189 33.33 -7.23 24.35
N LYS A 190 32.23 -7.83 24.80
CA LYS A 190 31.77 -9.15 24.37
C LYS A 190 30.28 -9.13 24.05
N ILE A 191 29.87 -9.90 23.06
CA ILE A 191 28.48 -10.04 22.65
C ILE A 191 28.20 -11.46 22.16
N LYS A 192 27.07 -12.03 22.60
CA LYS A 192 26.61 -13.35 22.16
C LYS A 192 25.64 -13.20 20.99
N VAL A 193 25.84 -14.01 19.95
CA VAL A 193 24.98 -14.04 18.75
C VAL A 193 23.53 -14.34 19.14
N ASP A 194 23.31 -15.30 20.03
CA ASP A 194 21.95 -15.68 20.44
C ASP A 194 21.20 -14.57 21.19
N CYS A 195 21.90 -13.68 21.90
CA CYS A 195 21.26 -12.51 22.51
C CYS A 195 20.76 -11.53 21.44
N LEU A 196 21.53 -11.32 20.37
CA LEU A 196 21.13 -10.48 19.23
C LEU A 196 19.94 -11.09 18.47
N VAL A 197 19.95 -12.41 18.29
CA VAL A 197 18.84 -13.15 17.67
C VAL A 197 17.57 -13.02 18.51
N LYS A 198 17.63 -13.28 19.82
CA LYS A 198 16.50 -13.11 20.74
C LYS A 198 15.97 -11.68 20.72
N PHE A 199 16.87 -10.70 20.67
CA PHE A 199 16.52 -9.28 20.59
C PHE A 199 15.74 -8.92 19.34
N ALA A 200 16.18 -9.40 18.17
CA ALA A 200 15.48 -9.19 16.91
C ALA A 200 14.16 -9.95 16.86
N ALA A 201 14.15 -11.23 17.27
CA ALA A 201 12.96 -12.07 17.27
C ALA A 201 11.84 -11.47 18.13
N LEU A 202 12.16 -11.01 19.35
CA LEU A 202 11.17 -10.39 20.25
C LEU A 202 10.47 -9.18 19.62
N ARG A 203 11.22 -8.38 18.85
CA ARG A 203 10.71 -7.16 18.20
C ARG A 203 9.98 -7.51 16.91
N TYR A 204 10.51 -8.41 16.12
CA TYR A 204 9.88 -8.89 14.90
C TYR A 204 8.51 -9.53 15.18
N GLU A 205 8.38 -10.28 16.28
CA GLU A 205 7.12 -10.90 16.68
C GLU A 205 6.00 -9.87 16.95
N THR A 206 6.35 -8.62 17.27
CA THR A 206 5.37 -7.54 17.47
C THR A 206 4.59 -7.18 16.21
N LEU A 207 4.99 -7.65 15.01
CA LEU A 207 4.18 -7.55 13.81
C LEU A 207 2.79 -8.17 14.02
N ARG A 208 2.66 -9.23 14.84
CA ARG A 208 1.34 -9.80 15.18
C ARG A 208 0.44 -8.81 15.89
N LEU A 209 0.98 -8.11 16.88
CA LEU A 209 0.25 -7.06 17.59
C LEU A 209 -0.09 -5.91 16.64
N LEU A 210 0.80 -5.57 15.71
CA LEU A 210 0.53 -4.52 14.72
C LEU A 210 -0.58 -4.92 13.73
N MET A 211 -0.72 -6.20 13.38
CA MET A 211 -1.86 -6.70 12.62
C MET A 211 -3.18 -6.51 13.37
N GLU A 212 -3.20 -6.74 14.68
CA GLU A 212 -4.38 -6.45 15.51
C GLU A 212 -4.70 -4.95 15.55
N GLU A 213 -3.68 -4.09 15.62
CA GLU A 213 -3.85 -2.64 15.55
C GLU A 213 -4.44 -2.19 14.21
N ILE A 214 -4.05 -2.81 13.09
CA ILE A 214 -4.67 -2.58 11.77
C ILE A 214 -6.15 -2.94 11.80
N ASP A 215 -6.51 -4.10 12.36
CA ASP A 215 -7.92 -4.52 12.44
C ASP A 215 -8.74 -3.57 13.32
N LYS A 216 -8.20 -3.16 14.48
CA LYS A 216 -8.85 -2.17 15.36
C LYS A 216 -9.07 -0.83 14.65
N LEU A 217 -8.06 -0.36 13.91
CA LEU A 217 -8.14 0.87 13.14
C LEU A 217 -9.22 0.77 12.06
N TYR A 218 -9.23 -0.32 11.30
CA TYR A 218 -10.23 -0.60 10.28
C TYR A 218 -11.65 -0.53 10.85
N PHE A 219 -11.94 -1.32 11.89
CA PHE A 219 -13.29 -1.36 12.46
C PHE A 219 -13.72 -0.02 13.07
N LYS A 220 -12.79 0.72 13.66
CA LYS A 220 -13.06 2.07 14.18
C LYS A 220 -13.44 3.02 13.05
N VAL A 221 -12.63 3.10 12.00
CA VAL A 221 -12.84 4.02 10.87
C VAL A 221 -14.14 3.69 10.14
N ILE A 222 -14.41 2.42 9.85
CA ILE A 222 -15.66 2.00 9.20
C ILE A 222 -16.88 2.42 10.03
N LYS A 223 -16.88 2.17 11.35
CA LYS A 223 -17.97 2.59 12.23
C LYS A 223 -18.13 4.12 12.29
N GLU A 224 -17.04 4.87 12.28
CA GLU A 224 -17.08 6.33 12.26
C GLU A 224 -17.70 6.85 10.97
N LEU A 225 -17.32 6.28 9.82
CA LEU A 225 -17.92 6.64 8.53
C LEU A 225 -19.39 6.25 8.46
N GLN A 226 -19.76 5.04 8.86
CA GLN A 226 -21.16 4.56 8.87
C GLN A 226 -22.09 5.43 9.74
N ARG A 227 -21.57 6.13 10.76
CA ARG A 227 -22.36 7.05 11.60
C ARG A 227 -22.75 8.34 10.90
N HIS A 228 -22.03 8.74 9.86
CA HIS A 228 -22.36 9.92 9.07
C HIS A 228 -23.32 9.48 7.97
N PRO A 229 -24.57 9.97 7.93
CA PRO A 229 -25.52 9.60 6.90
C PRO A 229 -25.09 10.08 5.52
N VAL A 230 -25.27 9.26 4.50
CA VAL A 230 -25.18 9.66 3.09
C VAL A 230 -26.53 10.22 2.67
N HIS A 231 -26.53 11.46 2.24
CA HIS A 231 -27.74 12.15 1.78
C HIS A 231 -28.05 11.78 0.33
N LEU A 232 -29.34 11.66 0.01
CA LEU A 232 -29.84 11.47 -1.35
C LEU A 232 -31.17 12.21 -1.45
N ASP A 233 -31.23 13.25 -2.27
CA ASP A 233 -32.48 13.94 -2.59
C ASP A 233 -33.16 13.28 -3.79
N GLU A 234 -34.14 12.42 -3.53
CA GLU A 234 -34.90 11.70 -4.56
C GLU A 234 -35.76 12.63 -5.45
N SER A 235 -35.92 13.91 -5.07
CA SER A 235 -36.63 14.90 -5.88
C SER A 235 -35.79 15.49 -7.02
N LEU A 236 -34.46 15.32 -6.96
CA LEU A 236 -33.54 15.80 -7.99
C LEU A 236 -33.53 14.89 -9.23
N PRO A 237 -33.15 15.40 -10.42
CA PRO A 237 -32.85 14.55 -11.57
C PRO A 237 -31.75 13.52 -11.27
N GLU A 238 -31.80 12.37 -11.93
CA GLU A 238 -30.86 11.24 -11.74
C GLU A 238 -29.39 11.66 -11.82
N LEU A 239 -29.03 12.51 -12.80
CA LEU A 239 -27.68 13.03 -12.94
C LEU A 239 -27.23 13.85 -11.72
N SER A 240 -28.13 14.68 -11.18
CA SER A 240 -27.86 15.49 -9.99
C SER A 240 -27.72 14.63 -8.74
N GLN A 241 -28.57 13.61 -8.59
CA GLN A 241 -28.45 12.62 -7.51
C GLN A 241 -27.09 11.91 -7.56
N LEU A 242 -26.67 11.46 -8.74
CA LEU A 242 -25.41 10.74 -8.91
C LEU A 242 -24.18 11.63 -8.67
N ARG A 243 -24.23 12.90 -9.11
CA ARG A 243 -23.21 13.91 -8.80
C ARG A 243 -23.08 14.17 -7.30
N GLU A 244 -24.20 14.24 -6.58
CA GLU A 244 -24.21 14.41 -5.12
C GLU A 244 -23.57 13.21 -4.40
N LEU A 245 -23.95 12.00 -4.80
CA LEU A 245 -23.36 10.76 -4.26
C LEU A 245 -21.87 10.66 -4.57
N TYR A 246 -21.47 10.99 -5.80
CA TYR A 246 -20.06 10.99 -6.20
C TYR A 246 -19.23 11.98 -5.38
N SER A 247 -19.72 13.21 -5.17
CA SER A 247 -19.05 14.19 -4.31
C SER A 247 -18.92 13.68 -2.87
N GLN A 248 -19.99 13.12 -2.30
CA GLN A 248 -19.95 12.54 -0.96
C GLN A 248 -18.97 11.37 -0.85
N ALA A 249 -18.85 10.53 -1.90
CA ALA A 249 -17.90 9.42 -1.95
C ALA A 249 -16.44 9.91 -2.00
N GLN A 250 -16.17 11.01 -2.71
CA GLN A 250 -14.85 11.65 -2.79
C GLN A 250 -14.44 12.29 -1.46
N ASP A 251 -15.37 12.92 -0.75
CA ASP A 251 -15.13 13.52 0.57
C ASP A 251 -14.99 12.46 1.67
N ARG A 252 -15.65 11.31 1.49
CA ARG A 252 -15.55 10.16 2.39
C ARG A 252 -14.30 9.33 2.08
N LYS A 253 -13.29 9.49 2.94
CA LYS A 253 -12.07 8.65 2.93
C LYS A 253 -12.46 7.16 2.82
N LEU A 254 -11.82 6.42 1.90
CA LEU A 254 -12.02 4.99 1.55
C LEU A 254 -13.07 4.68 0.47
N THR A 255 -14.01 5.59 0.16
CA THR A 255 -15.06 5.31 -0.85
C THR A 255 -14.83 6.01 -2.19
N SER A 256 -13.80 6.85 -2.30
CA SER A 256 -13.54 7.65 -3.51
C SER A 256 -13.34 6.81 -4.77
N GLU A 257 -12.67 5.65 -4.64
CA GLU A 257 -12.39 4.74 -5.76
C GLU A 257 -13.50 3.68 -5.95
N TYR A 258 -14.57 3.68 -5.15
CA TYR A 258 -15.61 2.65 -5.24
C TYR A 258 -16.50 2.89 -6.45
N TYR A 259 -16.40 1.99 -7.43
CA TYR A 259 -17.17 2.07 -8.68
C TYR A 259 -16.99 3.40 -9.44
N GLU A 260 -15.88 4.12 -9.21
CA GLU A 260 -15.63 5.45 -9.77
C GLU A 260 -15.85 5.50 -11.28
N ASP A 261 -15.20 4.60 -12.04
CA ASP A 261 -15.35 4.53 -13.49
C ASP A 261 -16.80 4.25 -13.93
N HIS A 262 -17.50 3.37 -13.22
CA HIS A 262 -18.89 3.02 -13.53
C HIS A 262 -19.84 4.19 -13.27
N VAL A 263 -19.63 4.88 -12.14
CA VAL A 263 -20.43 6.04 -11.75
C VAL A 263 -20.20 7.19 -12.73
N LEU A 264 -18.94 7.47 -13.08
CA LEU A 264 -18.59 8.48 -14.09
C LEU A 264 -19.16 8.13 -15.47
N ARG A 265 -19.09 6.86 -15.89
CA ARG A 265 -19.74 6.40 -17.14
C ARG A 265 -21.24 6.62 -17.10
N TYR A 266 -21.93 6.22 -16.04
CA TYR A 266 -23.37 6.42 -15.94
C TYR A 266 -23.75 7.91 -15.91
N MET A 267 -22.96 8.76 -15.25
CA MET A 267 -23.11 10.21 -15.32
C MET A 267 -23.01 10.71 -16.77
N SER A 268 -22.03 10.24 -17.55
CA SER A 268 -21.85 10.64 -18.95
C SER A 268 -23.04 10.22 -19.84
N PHE A 269 -23.66 9.08 -19.53
CA PHE A 269 -24.87 8.62 -20.22
C PHE A 269 -26.06 9.53 -19.94
N LEU A 270 -26.26 9.91 -18.68
CA LEU A 270 -27.35 10.80 -18.26
C LEU A 270 -27.19 12.25 -18.77
N GLU A 271 -25.98 12.64 -19.19
CA GLU A 271 -25.69 13.94 -19.80
C GLU A 271 -26.05 14.01 -21.30
N CYS A 272 -26.28 12.87 -21.95
CA CYS A 272 -26.53 12.82 -23.39
C CYS A 272 -27.89 13.41 -23.78
N ASP A 273 -27.93 14.16 -24.88
CA ASP A 273 -29.19 14.62 -25.47
C ASP A 273 -29.84 13.48 -26.26
N LEU A 274 -30.94 12.94 -25.74
CA LEU A 274 -31.65 11.81 -26.35
C LEU A 274 -32.31 12.16 -27.70
N SER A 275 -32.43 13.44 -28.05
CA SER A 275 -32.97 13.86 -29.35
C SER A 275 -32.02 13.56 -30.52
N LEU A 276 -30.75 13.26 -30.24
CA LEU A 276 -29.73 12.91 -31.23
C LEU A 276 -29.88 11.49 -31.80
N PHE A 277 -30.66 10.62 -31.17
CA PHE A 277 -30.82 9.22 -31.59
C PHE A 277 -32.10 9.01 -32.40
N GLU A 278 -32.08 8.15 -33.40
CA GLU A 278 -33.28 7.77 -34.17
C GLU A 278 -34.22 6.86 -33.37
N GLU A 279 -35.48 6.73 -33.79
CA GLU A 279 -36.55 6.09 -33.01
C GLU A 279 -36.34 4.62 -32.58
N PRO A 280 -35.76 3.71 -33.39
CA PRO A 280 -35.52 2.34 -32.93
C PRO A 280 -34.49 2.32 -31.80
N GLU A 281 -33.35 2.97 -31.99
CA GLU A 281 -32.24 3.00 -31.04
C GLU A 281 -32.60 3.82 -29.79
N ARG A 282 -33.32 4.93 -29.95
CA ARG A 282 -33.78 5.76 -28.82
C ARG A 282 -34.65 4.97 -27.86
N LYS A 283 -35.49 4.04 -28.35
CA LYS A 283 -36.28 3.15 -27.48
C LYS A 283 -35.40 2.17 -26.71
N VAL A 284 -34.38 1.61 -27.35
CA VAL A 284 -33.39 0.72 -26.71
C VAL A 284 -32.64 1.47 -25.62
N ILE A 285 -32.14 2.68 -25.93
CA ILE A 285 -31.45 3.57 -24.97
C ILE A 285 -32.34 3.91 -23.77
N CYS A 286 -33.58 4.33 -24.00
CA CYS A 286 -34.50 4.63 -22.91
C CYS A 286 -34.78 3.42 -22.02
N SER A 287 -34.92 2.22 -22.60
CA SER A 287 -35.08 0.98 -21.84
C SER A 287 -33.82 0.67 -21.02
N TYR A 288 -32.63 0.83 -21.61
CA TYR A 288 -31.35 0.59 -20.94
C TYR A 288 -31.14 1.55 -19.77
N LEU A 289 -31.33 2.86 -19.96
CA LEU A 289 -31.22 3.86 -18.90
C LEU A 289 -32.20 3.58 -17.75
N SER A 290 -33.41 3.09 -18.06
CA SER A 290 -34.39 2.70 -17.05
C SER A 290 -33.91 1.51 -16.21
N GLU A 291 -33.18 0.56 -16.79
CA GLU A 291 -32.60 -0.60 -16.11
C GLU A 291 -31.36 -0.22 -15.26
N LEU A 292 -30.73 0.92 -15.53
CA LEU A 292 -29.59 1.43 -14.75
C LEU A 292 -30.01 2.24 -13.52
N LYS A 293 -31.27 2.73 -13.44
CA LYS A 293 -31.76 3.51 -12.30
C LYS A 293 -31.45 2.92 -10.91
N PRO A 294 -31.51 1.59 -10.69
CA PRO A 294 -31.19 1.01 -9.39
C PRO A 294 -29.73 1.23 -8.94
N ILE A 295 -28.82 1.65 -9.84
CA ILE A 295 -27.44 2.01 -9.48
C ILE A 295 -27.41 3.13 -8.42
N ILE A 296 -28.30 4.12 -8.51
CA ILE A 296 -28.31 5.26 -7.57
C ILE A 296 -28.53 4.82 -6.11
N PRO A 297 -29.64 4.13 -5.77
CA PRO A 297 -29.85 3.66 -4.39
C PRO A 297 -28.80 2.62 -3.95
N VAL A 298 -28.33 1.75 -4.86
CA VAL A 298 -27.26 0.79 -4.53
C VAL A 298 -25.94 1.50 -4.23
N TYR A 299 -25.57 2.51 -5.01
CA TYR A 299 -24.35 3.29 -4.80
C TYR A 299 -24.40 4.07 -3.49
N LYS A 300 -25.55 4.67 -3.15
CA LYS A 300 -25.78 5.27 -1.83
C LYS A 300 -25.51 4.28 -0.70
N ASP A 301 -26.06 3.06 -0.80
CA ASP A 301 -25.86 2.02 0.21
C ASP A 301 -24.40 1.60 0.32
N ILE A 302 -23.69 1.46 -0.80
CA ILE A 302 -22.24 1.17 -0.83
C ILE A 302 -21.45 2.23 -0.06
N ILE A 303 -21.69 3.51 -0.34
CA ILE A 303 -21.00 4.63 0.34
C ILE A 303 -21.36 4.64 1.83
N GLN A 304 -22.64 4.43 2.16
CA GLN A 304 -23.15 4.45 3.53
C GLN A 304 -22.56 3.33 4.38
N GLN A 305 -22.54 2.11 3.85
CA GLN A 305 -22.01 0.92 4.53
C GLN A 305 -20.48 0.85 4.47
N VAL A 306 -19.84 1.62 3.58
CA VAL A 306 -18.40 1.57 3.30
C VAL A 306 -18.00 0.15 2.94
N GLU A 307 -18.78 -0.46 2.05
CA GLU A 307 -18.63 -1.85 1.67
C GLU A 307 -18.39 -1.98 0.17
N PHE A 308 -17.19 -2.44 -0.19
CA PHE A 308 -16.89 -2.84 -1.55
C PHE A 308 -17.21 -4.33 -1.76
N LYS A 309 -18.43 -4.60 -2.19
CA LYS A 309 -18.88 -5.89 -2.74
C LYS A 309 -19.07 -5.75 -4.25
N GLU A 310 -19.01 -6.85 -4.98
CA GLU A 310 -19.47 -6.91 -6.37
C GLU A 310 -21.00 -6.83 -6.36
N PHE A 311 -21.55 -5.87 -7.10
CA PHE A 311 -22.98 -5.71 -7.27
C PHE A 311 -23.29 -5.87 -8.76
N GLU A 312 -24.08 -6.90 -9.08
CA GLU A 312 -24.52 -7.27 -10.43
C GLU A 312 -25.14 -6.09 -11.21
N ILE A 313 -25.63 -5.05 -10.51
CA ILE A 313 -26.20 -3.87 -11.17
C ILE A 313 -25.14 -3.06 -11.94
N PHE A 314 -23.90 -2.97 -11.45
CA PHE A 314 -22.84 -2.23 -12.13
C PHE A 314 -22.31 -2.98 -13.34
N GLU A 315 -22.42 -4.31 -13.34
CA GLU A 315 -22.10 -5.15 -14.50
C GLU A 315 -22.93 -4.82 -15.73
N ARG A 316 -24.07 -4.14 -15.56
CA ARG A 316 -24.91 -3.67 -16.68
C ARG A 316 -24.24 -2.56 -17.48
N LEU A 317 -23.24 -1.88 -16.93
CA LEU A 317 -22.43 -0.86 -17.59
C LEU A 317 -21.19 -1.45 -18.28
N GLU A 318 -21.07 -2.78 -18.33
CA GLU A 318 -20.00 -3.50 -19.02
C GLU A 318 -20.52 -4.13 -20.31
N MET A 319 -19.66 -4.20 -21.32
CA MET A 319 -19.94 -4.88 -22.59
C MET A 319 -19.83 -6.40 -22.42
N ARG A 320 -20.91 -7.13 -22.72
CA ARG A 320 -21.02 -8.57 -22.40
C ARG A 320 -21.65 -9.44 -23.48
N SER A 321 -22.22 -8.88 -24.55
CA SER A 321 -22.82 -9.70 -25.60
C SER A 321 -21.78 -10.51 -26.39
N HIS A 322 -22.22 -11.59 -27.03
CA HIS A 322 -21.37 -12.31 -28.00
C HIS A 322 -21.00 -11.43 -29.20
N ILE A 323 -21.87 -10.50 -29.60
CA ILE A 323 -21.62 -9.56 -30.71
C ILE A 323 -20.42 -8.67 -30.36
N TYR A 324 -20.38 -8.13 -29.14
CA TYR A 324 -19.21 -7.42 -28.66
C TYR A 324 -17.95 -8.29 -28.66
N ALA A 325 -18.06 -9.57 -28.31
CA ALA A 325 -16.91 -10.47 -28.31
C ALA A 325 -16.37 -10.72 -29.74
N ASP A 326 -17.25 -10.93 -30.71
CA ASP A 326 -16.91 -11.20 -32.11
C ASP A 326 -16.25 -9.97 -32.78
N TYR A 327 -16.65 -8.76 -32.37
CA TYR A 327 -16.11 -7.47 -32.86
C TYR A 327 -15.36 -6.69 -31.78
N SER A 328 -14.68 -7.42 -30.88
CA SER A 328 -14.09 -6.84 -29.67
C SER A 328 -13.00 -5.80 -29.96
N TYR A 329 -12.28 -5.95 -31.08
CA TYR A 329 -11.26 -5.01 -31.49
C TYR A 329 -11.87 -3.67 -31.92
N GLU A 330 -12.89 -3.72 -32.76
CA GLU A 330 -13.58 -2.55 -33.32
C GLU A 330 -14.25 -1.76 -32.20
N TYR A 331 -15.00 -2.44 -31.32
CA TYR A 331 -15.63 -1.81 -30.16
C TYR A 331 -14.60 -1.22 -29.19
N ALA A 332 -13.49 -1.91 -28.92
CA ALA A 332 -12.46 -1.38 -28.02
C ALA A 332 -11.84 -0.09 -28.57
N LYS A 333 -11.59 0.00 -29.89
CA LYS A 333 -11.07 1.22 -30.52
C LYS A 333 -12.04 2.38 -30.40
N ILE A 334 -13.31 2.15 -30.73
CA ILE A 334 -14.33 3.20 -30.67
C ILE A 334 -14.59 3.64 -29.22
N LEU A 335 -14.64 2.72 -28.26
CA LEU A 335 -14.85 3.06 -26.85
C LEU A 335 -13.65 3.82 -26.25
N ASN A 336 -12.41 3.50 -26.64
CA ASN A 336 -11.24 4.29 -26.22
C ASN A 336 -11.33 5.75 -26.72
N TYR A 337 -11.79 5.93 -27.95
CA TYR A 337 -12.06 7.26 -28.52
C TYR A 337 -13.24 7.96 -27.81
N ALA A 338 -14.34 7.24 -27.62
CA ALA A 338 -15.61 7.76 -27.11
C ALA A 338 -15.58 8.10 -25.61
N GLU A 339 -14.88 7.30 -24.80
CA GLU A 339 -14.75 7.46 -23.34
C GLU A 339 -13.50 8.27 -22.94
N GLY A 340 -12.55 8.46 -23.87
CA GLY A 340 -11.47 9.44 -23.78
C GLY A 340 -10.48 9.25 -22.63
N THR A 341 -9.38 8.52 -22.89
CA THR A 341 -8.11 8.77 -22.18
C THR A 341 -7.24 9.74 -22.99
N PRO A 342 -6.67 10.81 -22.39
CA PRO A 342 -5.92 11.85 -23.13
C PRO A 342 -4.65 11.40 -23.87
N GLN A 343 -4.24 10.13 -23.73
CA GLN A 343 -2.96 9.62 -24.22
C GLN A 343 -3.05 9.01 -25.64
N ASP A 344 -4.25 8.71 -26.14
CA ASP A 344 -4.46 8.01 -27.42
C ASP A 344 -5.00 8.89 -28.57
N ILE A 345 -5.04 10.22 -28.38
CA ILE A 345 -5.53 11.22 -29.36
C ILE A 345 -4.72 11.20 -30.70
N GLY A 346 -3.66 10.39 -30.80
CA GLY A 346 -2.86 10.20 -32.02
C GLY A 346 -3.47 9.28 -33.10
N ASN A 347 -4.58 8.57 -32.84
CA ASN A 347 -5.10 7.50 -33.73
C ASN A 347 -6.42 7.82 -34.46
N TYR A 348 -6.71 9.09 -34.74
CA TYR A 348 -7.94 9.56 -35.41
C TYR A 348 -8.37 8.78 -36.67
N GLY A 349 -7.45 8.12 -37.39
CA GLY A 349 -7.77 7.33 -38.58
C GLY A 349 -8.13 5.85 -38.34
N ILE A 350 -7.80 5.28 -37.18
CA ILE A 350 -8.11 3.86 -36.86
C ILE A 350 -9.52 3.75 -36.27
N ASP A 351 -9.94 4.78 -35.53
CA ASP A 351 -11.26 4.82 -34.89
C ASP A 351 -12.36 4.99 -35.93
N THR A 352 -12.12 5.78 -36.99
CA THR A 352 -13.03 5.91 -38.14
C THR A 352 -13.17 4.60 -38.91
N ILE A 353 -12.08 3.86 -39.13
CA ILE A 353 -12.14 2.55 -39.83
C ILE A 353 -12.97 1.55 -39.01
N SER A 354 -12.76 1.51 -37.69
CA SER A 354 -13.50 0.60 -36.81
C SER A 354 -15.00 0.94 -36.79
N LEU A 355 -15.33 2.24 -36.79
CA LEU A 355 -16.71 2.71 -36.84
C LEU A 355 -17.37 2.35 -38.18
N ASP A 356 -16.68 2.55 -39.29
CA ASP A 356 -17.18 2.21 -40.63
C ASP A 356 -17.47 0.71 -40.74
N ILE A 357 -16.59 -0.16 -40.23
CA ILE A 357 -16.79 -1.63 -40.20
C ILE A 357 -18.08 -1.98 -39.44
N LEU A 358 -18.30 -1.42 -38.25
CA LEU A 358 -19.52 -1.72 -37.48
C LEU A 358 -20.79 -1.22 -38.16
N ILE A 359 -20.72 -0.14 -38.94
CA ILE A 359 -21.85 0.36 -39.74
C ILE A 359 -22.09 -0.54 -40.95
N GLU A 360 -21.05 -0.95 -41.67
CA GLU A 360 -21.14 -1.85 -42.83
C GLU A 360 -21.74 -3.22 -42.46
N GLU A 361 -21.41 -3.71 -41.26
CA GLU A 361 -21.94 -4.96 -40.71
C GLU A 361 -23.35 -4.80 -40.11
N GLY A 362 -23.92 -3.59 -40.11
CA GLY A 362 -25.25 -3.29 -39.60
C GLY A 362 -25.38 -3.36 -38.08
N LEU A 363 -24.26 -3.29 -37.35
CA LEU A 363 -24.21 -3.31 -35.89
C LEU A 363 -24.39 -1.91 -35.28
N LEU A 364 -24.06 -0.87 -36.03
CA LEU A 364 -24.31 0.52 -35.69
C LEU A 364 -25.03 1.25 -36.84
N PRO A 365 -25.91 2.22 -36.55
CA PRO A 365 -26.56 3.01 -37.59
C PRO A 365 -25.60 4.03 -38.22
N GLU A 366 -25.85 4.42 -39.48
CA GLU A 366 -24.99 5.37 -40.22
C GLU A 366 -24.80 6.71 -39.49
N TYR A 367 -25.83 7.19 -38.78
CA TYR A 367 -25.76 8.47 -38.06
C TYR A 367 -24.77 8.45 -36.87
N SER A 368 -24.25 7.28 -36.49
CA SER A 368 -23.26 7.13 -35.40
C SER A 368 -22.00 7.96 -35.63
N THR A 369 -21.64 8.25 -36.88
CA THR A 369 -20.49 9.11 -37.26
C THR A 369 -20.66 10.57 -36.83
N THR A 370 -21.89 10.99 -36.49
CA THR A 370 -22.22 12.36 -36.10
C THR A 370 -22.40 12.55 -34.58
N LEU A 371 -22.39 11.44 -33.81
CA LEU A 371 -22.55 11.48 -32.37
C LEU A 371 -21.28 11.96 -31.67
N SER A 372 -21.45 12.64 -30.54
CA SER A 372 -20.33 12.91 -29.62
C SER A 372 -19.84 11.60 -28.98
N GLY A 373 -18.62 11.59 -28.43
CA GLY A 373 -18.06 10.41 -27.78
C GLY A 373 -18.98 9.82 -26.70
N SER A 374 -19.50 10.62 -25.78
CA SER A 374 -20.43 10.14 -24.74
C SER A 374 -21.73 9.58 -25.30
N SER A 375 -22.30 10.22 -26.34
CA SER A 375 -23.52 9.74 -27.00
C SER A 375 -23.30 8.46 -27.80
N LEU A 376 -22.14 8.33 -28.45
CA LEU A 376 -21.75 7.10 -29.14
C LEU A 376 -21.51 5.95 -28.15
N SER A 377 -20.84 6.21 -27.02
CA SER A 377 -20.66 5.23 -25.94
C SER A 377 -22.03 4.77 -25.41
N LEU A 378 -22.95 5.71 -25.09
CA LEU A 378 -24.31 5.36 -24.66
C LEU A 378 -25.03 4.45 -25.66
N LEU A 379 -24.98 4.77 -26.96
CA LEU A 379 -25.60 3.96 -28.00
C LEU A 379 -25.03 2.54 -28.02
N ILE A 380 -23.70 2.42 -28.03
CA ILE A 380 -23.00 1.12 -28.07
C ILE A 380 -23.36 0.26 -26.86
N HIS A 381 -23.30 0.83 -25.65
CA HIS A 381 -23.63 0.11 -24.42
C HIS A 381 -25.11 -0.30 -24.38
N ALA A 382 -26.02 0.55 -24.85
CA ALA A 382 -27.45 0.23 -24.89
C ALA A 382 -27.77 -0.93 -25.85
N LEU A 383 -27.15 -0.92 -27.04
CA LEU A 383 -27.29 -1.99 -28.03
C LEU A 383 -26.71 -3.31 -27.51
N ASP A 384 -25.49 -3.29 -26.95
CA ASP A 384 -24.87 -4.48 -26.37
C ASP A 384 -25.71 -5.09 -25.25
N TYR A 385 -26.22 -4.25 -24.35
CA TYR A 385 -27.10 -4.69 -23.27
C TYR A 385 -28.36 -5.38 -23.82
N ASP A 386 -28.95 -4.86 -24.89
CA ASP A 386 -30.14 -5.46 -25.50
C ASP A 386 -29.83 -6.77 -26.22
N TRP A 387 -28.71 -6.84 -26.96
CA TRP A 387 -28.22 -8.07 -27.58
C TRP A 387 -27.92 -9.16 -26.55
N ASN A 388 -27.39 -8.80 -25.39
CA ASN A 388 -27.07 -9.75 -24.33
C ASN A 388 -28.33 -10.38 -23.70
N LYS A 389 -29.51 -9.74 -23.79
CA LYS A 389 -30.77 -10.35 -23.32
C LYS A 389 -31.19 -11.55 -24.17
N THR A 390 -30.91 -11.49 -25.47
CA THR A 390 -31.34 -12.51 -26.46
C THR A 390 -30.22 -13.46 -26.83
N ASN A 391 -28.96 -13.03 -26.73
CA ASN A 391 -27.77 -13.79 -27.09
C ASN A 391 -26.74 -13.75 -25.97
N ARG A 392 -27.16 -14.28 -24.82
CA ARG A 392 -26.37 -14.28 -23.59
C ARG A 392 -25.10 -15.11 -23.78
N ARG A 393 -23.95 -14.56 -23.40
CA ARG A 393 -22.71 -15.33 -23.31
C ARG A 393 -22.91 -16.44 -22.28
N VAL A 394 -22.83 -17.70 -22.70
CA VAL A 394 -22.71 -18.82 -21.77
C VAL A 394 -21.26 -18.84 -21.34
N ASP A 395 -20.97 -18.31 -20.16
CA ASP A 395 -19.62 -18.39 -19.60
C ASP A 395 -19.22 -19.87 -19.48
N LEU A 396 -18.24 -20.28 -20.30
CA LEU A 396 -17.49 -21.51 -20.04
C LEU A 396 -16.70 -21.26 -18.76
N LYS A 397 -17.19 -21.83 -17.66
CA LYS A 397 -16.54 -21.84 -16.34
C LYS A 397 -15.09 -22.30 -16.39
#